data_AF-A0A369K3E4-F1
#
_entry.id   AF-A0A369K3E4-F1
#
_cell.length_a   1.000
_cell.length_b   1.000
_cell.length_c   1.000
_cell.angle_alpha   90.00
_cell.angle_beta   90.00
_cell.angle_gamma   90.00
#
_symmetry.space_group_name_H-M   'P 1'
#
loop_
_entity.id
_entity.type
_entity.pdbx_description
1 polymer ?
#
loop_
_entity_poly.entity_id
_entity_poly.type
_entity_poly.pdbx_seq_one_letter_code
_entity_poly.pdbx_strand_id
1 'polypeptide(L)'
;MTTTSSSLPLFNSTASLTLTQPPQPSWKVGDGLSSTETKWMENGEETRKTWDMDTTPPKDAYKLLTSSVVPRPIAFVSSLSVDGVPNLAPFSYFSMVSHNPPLVSISFRLSPARPKDSRENIIATKEFTVNIISEPLVEAANASSVESPADVDEWILSGLTMVPSEHVKPSYIKESAVSMECELYSFQDISPPKSTEITTTLVLGLVKKIHVRPSVLDADGDGIDPSKLRPVARLGNRTYSRLLDVFDLPRIPWETVSDAYEDLRLSKGQNVN
;
A
#
# COMPACT_ATOMS: atom_id res chain seq x y z
N MET A 1 -2.46 -34.37 2.53
CA MET A 1 -3.86 -34.43 3.03
C MET A 1 -4.03 -33.36 4.09
N THR A 2 -4.90 -32.37 3.86
CA THR A 2 -5.85 -31.77 4.82
C THR A 2 -6.66 -30.67 4.10
N THR A 3 -7.84 -31.07 3.65
CA THR A 3 -9.11 -30.34 3.60
C THR A 3 -9.10 -28.84 3.91
N THR A 4 -9.65 -28.04 2.99
CA THR A 4 -10.91 -27.32 3.22
C THR A 4 -11.57 -27.03 1.87
N SER A 5 -12.72 -27.66 1.61
CA SER A 5 -13.73 -27.05 0.75
C SER A 5 -14.13 -25.75 1.46
N SER A 6 -13.63 -24.63 0.94
CA SER A 6 -13.93 -23.31 1.46
C SER A 6 -15.43 -23.06 1.25
N SER A 7 -16.16 -22.72 2.31
CA SER A 7 -17.55 -22.26 2.25
C SER A 7 -17.72 -20.88 1.59
N LEU A 8 -16.61 -20.26 1.15
CA LEU A 8 -16.63 -18.99 0.44
C LEU A 8 -17.05 -19.19 -1.02
N PRO A 9 -17.75 -18.21 -1.61
CA PRO A 9 -18.01 -18.20 -3.05
C PRO A 9 -16.73 -18.30 -3.87
N LEU A 10 -16.83 -18.87 -5.07
CA LEU A 10 -15.73 -18.91 -6.03
C LEU A 10 -15.29 -17.48 -6.40
N PHE A 11 -14.01 -17.32 -6.73
CA PHE A 11 -13.48 -16.05 -7.21
C PHE A 11 -14.19 -15.63 -8.50
N ASN A 12 -14.79 -14.43 -8.50
CA ASN A 12 -15.45 -13.89 -9.68
C ASN A 12 -14.41 -13.27 -10.64
N SER A 13 -13.88 -14.07 -11.57
CA SER A 13 -12.87 -13.63 -12.53
C SER A 13 -13.37 -12.59 -13.54
N THR A 14 -14.70 -12.54 -13.78
CA THR A 14 -15.32 -11.65 -14.78
C THR A 14 -15.72 -10.29 -14.23
N ALA A 15 -15.65 -10.07 -12.91
CA ALA A 15 -15.89 -8.75 -12.33
C ALA A 15 -14.89 -7.72 -12.90
N SER A 16 -15.42 -6.56 -13.27
CA SER A 16 -14.70 -5.42 -13.80
C SER A 16 -14.89 -4.19 -12.91
N LEU A 17 -13.96 -3.25 -13.03
CA LEU A 17 -14.06 -1.97 -12.35
C LEU A 17 -15.27 -1.16 -12.86
N THR A 18 -16.04 -0.61 -11.95
CA THR A 18 -17.20 0.25 -12.21
C THR A 18 -16.93 1.65 -11.69
N LEU A 19 -17.10 2.65 -12.56
CA LEU A 19 -17.07 4.06 -12.20
C LEU A 19 -18.48 4.54 -11.87
N THR A 20 -18.64 5.18 -10.71
CA THR A 20 -19.93 5.63 -10.19
C THR A 20 -19.90 7.12 -9.83
N GLN A 21 -21.06 7.70 -9.54
CA GLN A 21 -21.13 9.02 -8.90
C GLN A 21 -20.67 8.93 -7.44
N PRO A 22 -20.26 10.04 -6.81
CA PRO A 22 -19.96 10.07 -5.39
C PRO A 22 -21.15 9.54 -4.56
N PRO A 23 -20.91 9.01 -3.34
CA PRO A 23 -21.98 8.52 -2.48
C PRO A 23 -23.08 9.55 -2.15
N GLN A 24 -22.77 10.85 -2.26
CA GLN A 24 -23.69 11.95 -2.02
C GLN A 24 -23.59 12.99 -3.16
N PRO A 25 -24.18 12.72 -4.34
CA PRO A 25 -24.06 13.61 -5.50
C PRO A 25 -24.68 15.00 -5.27
N SER A 26 -25.61 15.11 -4.32
CA SER A 26 -26.29 16.35 -3.96
C SER A 26 -25.61 17.14 -2.85
N TRP A 27 -24.48 16.67 -2.32
CA TRP A 27 -23.75 17.33 -1.23
C TRP A 27 -23.23 18.71 -1.66
N LYS A 28 -23.34 19.69 -0.77
CA LYS A 28 -22.87 21.05 -0.96
C LYS A 28 -21.89 21.46 0.13
N VAL A 29 -21.08 22.46 -0.19
CA VAL A 29 -20.13 23.06 0.75
C VAL A 29 -20.87 23.51 2.00
N GLY A 30 -20.45 22.99 3.15
CA GLY A 30 -21.05 23.29 4.45
C GLY A 30 -22.06 22.26 4.95
N ASP A 31 -22.54 21.33 4.11
CA ASP A 31 -23.57 20.35 4.48
C ASP A 31 -23.13 19.39 5.61
N GLY A 32 -21.82 19.21 5.81
CA GLY A 32 -21.30 18.28 6.80
C GLY A 32 -21.57 16.82 6.41
N LEU A 33 -21.86 15.97 7.40
CA LEU A 33 -22.17 14.56 7.17
C LEU A 33 -23.62 14.41 6.70
N SER A 34 -23.87 13.65 5.64
CA SER A 34 -25.24 13.37 5.21
C SER A 34 -25.96 12.47 6.23
N SER A 35 -27.28 12.63 6.34
CA SER A 35 -28.12 11.85 7.26
C SER A 35 -28.37 10.41 6.79
N THR A 36 -27.99 10.05 5.56
CA THR A 36 -28.46 8.82 4.92
C THR A 36 -27.67 7.56 5.28
N GLU A 37 -26.44 7.64 5.80
CA GLU A 37 -25.63 6.45 6.10
C GLU A 37 -24.71 6.62 7.32
N THR A 38 -25.32 6.70 8.51
CA THR A 38 -24.58 6.83 9.77
C THR A 38 -24.93 5.73 10.78
N LYS A 39 -25.20 4.51 10.31
CA LYS A 39 -25.47 3.35 11.20
C LYS A 39 -24.41 3.15 12.29
N TRP A 40 -23.17 3.50 12.01
CA TRP A 40 -22.06 3.44 12.96
C TRP A 40 -22.03 4.59 13.99
N MET A 41 -22.85 5.63 13.79
CA MET A 41 -23.06 6.77 14.70
C MET A 41 -24.35 6.65 15.53
N GLU A 42 -25.23 5.69 15.23
CA GLU A 42 -26.54 5.51 15.91
C GLU A 42 -26.42 5.25 17.42
N ASN A 43 -25.25 4.87 17.93
CA ASN A 43 -25.02 4.55 19.35
C ASN A 43 -24.74 5.78 20.25
N GLY A 44 -24.91 7.01 19.75
CA GLY A 44 -24.68 8.24 20.51
C GLY A 44 -23.20 8.49 20.85
N GLU A 45 -22.88 9.67 21.38
CA GLU A 45 -21.50 10.10 21.71
C GLU A 45 -20.83 9.25 22.83
N GLU A 46 -21.56 8.36 23.51
CA GLU A 46 -21.12 7.72 24.76
C GLU A 46 -20.40 6.36 24.65
N THR A 47 -20.06 5.82 23.48
CA THR A 47 -19.46 4.45 23.43
C THR A 47 -18.26 4.28 22.49
N ARG A 48 -17.41 5.30 22.34
CA ARG A 48 -16.10 5.08 21.71
C ARG A 48 -15.25 4.18 22.62
N LYS A 49 -14.96 2.97 22.14
CA LYS A 49 -13.88 2.17 22.73
C LYS A 49 -12.55 2.85 22.41
N THR A 50 -11.82 3.23 23.44
CA THR A 50 -10.52 3.91 23.30
C THR A 50 -9.38 2.99 23.71
N TRP A 51 -8.23 3.19 23.08
CA TRP A 51 -6.98 2.56 23.44
C TRP A 51 -5.93 3.64 23.61
N ASP A 52 -5.24 3.62 24.75
CA ASP A 52 -4.06 4.46 24.96
C ASP A 52 -2.83 3.73 24.40
N MET A 53 -2.18 4.30 23.39
CA MET A 53 -1.06 3.66 22.71
C MET A 53 0.21 3.56 23.57
N ASP A 54 0.30 4.33 24.67
CA ASP A 54 1.41 4.21 25.62
C ASP A 54 1.29 2.94 26.48
N THR A 55 0.08 2.40 26.64
CA THR A 55 -0.20 1.23 27.49
C THR A 55 -0.71 0.02 26.70
N THR A 56 -1.12 0.20 25.45
CA THR A 56 -1.65 -0.87 24.61
C THR A 56 -0.54 -1.82 24.18
N PRO A 57 -0.69 -3.15 24.36
CA PRO A 57 0.31 -4.11 23.92
C PRO A 57 0.59 -4.02 22.41
N PRO A 58 1.85 -4.15 21.95
CA PRO A 58 2.20 -3.99 20.53
C PRO A 58 1.42 -4.90 19.57
N LYS A 59 1.06 -6.11 20.02
CA LYS A 59 0.24 -7.06 19.24
C LYS A 59 -1.16 -6.52 18.94
N ASP A 60 -1.76 -5.80 19.88
CA ASP A 60 -3.10 -5.25 19.73
C ASP A 60 -3.05 -3.93 18.94
N ALA A 61 -2.05 -3.09 19.18
CA ALA A 61 -1.76 -1.94 18.34
C ALA A 61 -1.57 -2.35 16.86
N TYR A 62 -0.82 -3.42 16.59
CA TYR A 62 -0.65 -3.98 15.25
C TYR A 62 -2.00 -4.34 14.60
N LYS A 63 -2.89 -5.02 15.33
CA LYS A 63 -4.22 -5.38 14.81
C LYS A 63 -5.06 -4.14 14.52
N LEU A 64 -5.08 -3.17 15.42
CA LEU A 64 -5.82 -1.92 15.25
C LEU A 64 -5.33 -1.20 14.00
N LEU A 65 -4.03 -0.90 13.91
CA LEU A 65 -3.42 -0.16 12.80
C LEU A 65 -3.59 -0.88 11.46
N THR A 66 -3.35 -2.19 11.40
CA THR A 66 -3.47 -2.94 10.14
C THR A 66 -4.91 -3.19 9.70
N SER A 67 -5.90 -2.99 10.58
CA SER A 67 -7.31 -3.03 10.23
C SER A 67 -7.91 -1.65 9.95
N SER A 68 -7.33 -0.58 10.50
CA SER A 68 -7.82 0.80 10.32
C SER A 68 -7.16 1.52 9.14
N VAL A 69 -5.87 1.28 8.88
CA VAL A 69 -5.14 1.86 7.74
C VAL A 69 -5.27 0.89 6.57
N VAL A 70 -6.38 1.00 5.85
CA VAL A 70 -6.75 0.15 4.71
C VAL A 70 -7.50 0.96 3.64
N PRO A 71 -7.48 0.53 2.37
CA PRO A 71 -6.65 -0.54 1.81
C PRO A 71 -5.18 -0.13 1.68
N ARG A 72 -4.24 -1.06 1.88
CA ARG A 72 -2.80 -0.76 1.72
C ARG A 72 -2.27 -1.33 0.41
N PRO A 73 -1.58 -0.54 -0.42
CA PRO A 73 -0.88 -1.10 -1.57
C PRO A 73 0.27 -1.99 -1.08
N ILE A 74 0.76 -2.86 -1.97
CA ILE A 74 1.79 -3.85 -1.62
C ILE A 74 2.98 -3.65 -2.55
N ALA A 75 4.14 -3.34 -1.98
CA ALA A 75 5.40 -3.38 -2.68
C ALA A 75 5.89 -4.83 -2.77
N PHE A 76 6.05 -5.36 -3.97
CA PHE A 76 6.70 -6.65 -4.15
C PHE A 76 8.17 -6.44 -4.49
N VAL A 77 9.04 -6.66 -3.50
CA VAL A 77 10.41 -6.18 -3.50
C VAL A 77 11.37 -7.29 -3.89
N SER A 78 12.15 -7.03 -4.93
CA SER A 78 13.34 -7.83 -5.27
C SER A 78 14.60 -7.09 -4.86
N SER A 79 15.53 -7.83 -4.28
CA SER A 79 16.81 -7.30 -3.79
C SER A 79 17.89 -8.38 -3.91
N LEU A 80 19.16 -7.97 -3.83
CA LEU A 80 20.30 -8.89 -3.85
C LEU A 80 21.12 -8.73 -2.57
N SER A 81 21.62 -9.83 -2.04
CA SER A 81 22.66 -9.77 -1.00
C SER A 81 23.98 -9.25 -1.58
N VAL A 82 24.94 -8.94 -0.72
CA VAL A 82 26.30 -8.55 -1.12
C VAL A 82 26.99 -9.64 -1.96
N ASP A 83 26.63 -10.90 -1.75
CA ASP A 83 27.14 -12.07 -2.48
C ASP A 83 26.32 -12.37 -3.75
N GLY A 84 25.30 -11.55 -4.06
CA GLY A 84 24.45 -11.71 -5.23
C GLY A 84 23.32 -12.73 -5.08
N VAL A 85 23.02 -13.19 -3.86
CA VAL A 85 21.88 -14.07 -3.60
C VAL A 85 20.58 -13.29 -3.77
N PRO A 86 19.65 -13.74 -4.63
CA PRO A 86 18.39 -13.04 -4.83
C PRO A 86 17.42 -13.29 -3.69
N ASN A 87 16.63 -12.27 -3.37
CA ASN A 87 15.53 -12.33 -2.43
C ASN A 87 14.30 -11.67 -3.05
N LEU A 88 13.11 -12.24 -2.81
CA LEU A 88 11.85 -11.68 -3.28
C LEU A 88 10.78 -11.73 -2.17
N ALA A 89 10.17 -10.59 -1.78
CA ALA A 89 9.18 -10.57 -0.70
C ALA A 89 8.16 -9.42 -0.79
N PRO A 90 6.88 -9.61 -0.36
CA PRO A 90 5.86 -8.57 -0.37
C PRO A 90 5.78 -7.77 0.94
N PHE A 91 5.61 -6.44 0.83
CA PHE A 91 5.51 -5.52 1.97
C PHE A 91 4.33 -4.56 1.81
N SER A 92 3.41 -4.54 2.78
CA SER A 92 2.20 -3.67 2.72
C SER A 92 2.34 -2.34 3.44
N TYR A 93 3.49 -2.04 4.05
CA TYR A 93 3.78 -0.70 4.58
C TYR A 93 4.46 0.12 3.49
N PHE A 94 3.70 0.38 2.42
CA PHE A 94 4.17 0.97 1.18
C PHE A 94 3.31 2.17 0.77
N SER A 95 3.92 3.25 0.28
CA SER A 95 3.23 4.43 -0.25
C SER A 95 4.14 5.26 -1.17
N MET A 96 3.55 6.08 -2.05
CA MET A 96 4.24 7.18 -2.72
C MET A 96 4.57 8.29 -1.72
N VAL A 97 5.71 8.96 -1.89
CA VAL A 97 6.18 10.06 -1.03
C VAL A 97 6.24 11.37 -1.78
N SER A 98 6.87 11.38 -2.97
CA SER A 98 7.00 12.58 -3.80
C SER A 98 7.05 12.20 -5.27
N HIS A 99 6.63 13.11 -6.14
CA HIS A 99 6.82 12.99 -7.60
C HIS A 99 8.05 13.76 -8.10
N ASN A 100 8.61 14.67 -7.28
CA ASN A 100 9.82 15.42 -7.61
C ASN A 100 10.69 15.64 -6.35
N PRO A 101 11.76 14.87 -6.14
CA PRO A 101 12.14 13.68 -6.91
C PRO A 101 11.11 12.53 -6.74
N PRO A 102 11.06 11.56 -7.67
CA PRO A 102 10.13 10.44 -7.57
C PRO A 102 10.54 9.47 -6.46
N LEU A 103 9.81 9.51 -5.34
CA LEU A 103 10.13 8.76 -4.13
C LEU A 103 8.98 7.85 -3.72
N VAL A 104 9.33 6.62 -3.37
CA VAL A 104 8.46 5.65 -2.69
C VAL A 104 8.99 5.32 -1.30
N SER A 105 8.10 4.93 -0.39
CA SER A 105 8.44 4.50 0.96
C SER A 105 8.09 3.03 1.17
N ILE A 106 8.96 2.29 1.85
CA ILE A 106 8.70 0.92 2.31
C ILE A 106 9.17 0.81 3.75
N SER A 107 8.31 0.34 4.65
CA SER A 107 8.71 0.05 6.04
C SER A 107 8.84 -1.45 6.29
N PHE A 108 9.99 -1.85 6.79
CA PHE A 108 10.30 -3.23 7.14
C PHE A 108 10.11 -3.43 8.64
N ARG A 109 9.05 -4.16 9.02
CA ARG A 109 8.92 -4.63 10.42
C ARG A 109 9.99 -5.69 10.66
N LEU A 110 10.78 -5.49 11.69
CA LEU A 110 11.87 -6.38 12.08
C LEU A 110 11.43 -7.36 13.16
N SER A 111 12.04 -8.53 13.15
CA SER A 111 11.93 -9.51 14.23
C SER A 111 13.28 -9.55 14.96
N PRO A 112 13.32 -9.57 16.30
CA PRO A 112 14.57 -9.73 17.04
C PRO A 112 15.24 -11.07 16.73
N ALA A 113 14.45 -12.07 16.31
CA ALA A 113 14.93 -13.41 16.01
C ALA A 113 15.60 -13.51 14.63
N ARG A 114 15.23 -12.65 13.67
CA ARG A 114 15.78 -12.71 12.31
C ARG A 114 15.65 -11.35 11.61
N PRO A 115 16.75 -10.76 11.11
CA PRO A 115 16.68 -9.59 10.24
C PRO A 115 15.92 -9.95 8.96
N LYS A 116 15.27 -8.96 8.34
CA LYS A 116 14.61 -9.16 7.04
C LYS A 116 15.64 -9.00 5.93
N ASP A 117 15.85 -10.04 5.12
CA ASP A 117 16.89 -10.05 4.09
C ASP A 117 16.71 -8.88 3.11
N SER A 118 15.48 -8.56 2.69
CA SER A 118 15.23 -7.38 1.83
C SER A 118 15.74 -6.07 2.46
N ARG A 119 15.58 -5.89 3.78
CA ARG A 119 16.05 -4.70 4.49
C ARG A 119 17.57 -4.65 4.50
N GLU A 120 18.22 -5.75 4.85
CA GLU A 120 19.69 -5.84 4.89
C GLU A 120 20.31 -5.64 3.52
N ASN A 121 19.75 -6.30 2.50
CA ASN A 121 20.15 -6.21 1.11
C ASN A 121 20.06 -4.76 0.61
N ILE A 122 18.95 -4.07 0.86
CA ILE A 122 18.76 -2.68 0.41
C ILE A 122 19.77 -1.74 1.09
N ILE A 123 20.03 -1.88 2.39
CA ILE A 123 21.00 -1.02 3.08
C ILE A 123 22.42 -1.29 2.57
N ALA A 124 22.78 -2.56 2.39
CA ALA A 124 24.13 -2.95 1.98
C ALA A 124 24.42 -2.62 0.51
N THR A 125 23.48 -2.89 -0.38
CA THR A 125 23.67 -2.77 -1.84
C THR A 125 23.12 -1.48 -2.43
N LYS A 126 22.23 -0.79 -1.70
CA LYS A 126 21.58 0.48 -2.08
C LYS A 126 20.67 0.38 -3.30
N GLU A 127 20.28 -0.83 -3.68
CA GLU A 127 19.55 -1.11 -4.92
C GLU A 127 18.43 -2.13 -4.67
N PHE A 128 17.29 -1.91 -5.32
CA PHE A 128 16.13 -2.83 -5.28
C PHE A 128 15.15 -2.53 -6.41
N THR A 129 14.20 -3.44 -6.63
CA THR A 129 13.03 -3.15 -7.46
C THR A 129 11.74 -3.26 -6.66
N VAL A 130 10.74 -2.47 -7.04
CA VAL A 130 9.38 -2.52 -6.48
C VAL A 130 8.42 -2.87 -7.60
N ASN A 131 7.72 -3.98 -7.45
CA ASN A 131 6.79 -4.49 -8.44
C ASN A 131 5.37 -4.40 -7.89
N ILE A 132 4.42 -3.91 -8.68
CA ILE A 132 3.01 -3.85 -8.27
C ILE A 132 2.38 -5.23 -8.45
N ILE A 133 1.64 -5.67 -7.43
CA ILE A 133 0.92 -6.94 -7.44
C ILE A 133 -0.47 -6.72 -8.05
N SER A 134 -0.68 -7.32 -9.21
CA SER A 134 -1.99 -7.46 -9.85
C SER A 134 -2.65 -8.79 -9.43
N GLU A 135 -3.97 -8.91 -9.63
CA GLU A 135 -4.72 -10.14 -9.31
C GLU A 135 -4.04 -11.45 -9.75
N PRO A 136 -3.51 -11.60 -10.99
CA PRO A 136 -2.89 -12.86 -11.43
C PRO A 136 -1.58 -13.22 -10.70
N LEU A 137 -1.00 -12.29 -9.94
CA LEU A 137 0.30 -12.42 -9.28
C LEU A 137 0.16 -12.74 -7.78
N VAL A 138 -1.05 -12.67 -7.22
CA VAL A 138 -1.23 -12.62 -5.75
C VAL A 138 -0.83 -13.92 -5.05
N GLU A 139 -1.13 -15.09 -5.62
CA GLU A 139 -0.73 -16.38 -5.04
C GLU A 139 0.79 -16.57 -5.06
N ALA A 140 1.45 -16.23 -6.17
CA ALA A 140 2.90 -16.30 -6.32
C ALA A 140 3.60 -15.35 -5.34
N ALA A 141 3.10 -14.11 -5.21
CA ALA A 141 3.60 -13.17 -4.23
C ALA A 141 3.37 -13.66 -2.79
N ASN A 142 2.22 -14.27 -2.50
CA ASN A 142 1.97 -14.87 -1.19
C ASN A 142 2.90 -16.07 -0.92
N ALA A 143 3.25 -16.88 -1.92
CA ALA A 143 4.21 -17.98 -1.77
C ALA A 143 5.61 -17.49 -1.37
N SER A 144 6.03 -16.31 -1.84
CA SER A 144 7.29 -15.66 -1.44
C SER A 144 7.27 -15.04 -0.04
N SER A 145 6.12 -15.04 0.66
CA SER A 145 6.01 -14.46 2.02
C SER A 145 6.31 -15.45 3.15
N VAL A 146 6.76 -16.66 2.81
CA VAL A 146 7.17 -17.67 3.78
C VAL A 146 8.39 -17.15 4.55
N GLU A 147 8.48 -17.46 5.84
CA GLU A 147 9.69 -17.18 6.63
C GLU A 147 10.76 -18.24 6.29
N SER A 148 11.29 -18.16 5.06
CA SER A 148 12.37 -19.00 4.54
C SER A 148 13.67 -18.78 5.33
N PRO A 149 14.56 -19.78 5.41
CA PRO A 149 15.98 -19.57 5.69
C PRO A 149 16.64 -18.62 4.67
N ALA A 150 17.76 -18.00 5.03
CA ALA A 150 18.42 -16.97 4.22
C ALA A 150 19.02 -17.47 2.89
N ASP A 151 19.22 -18.78 2.77
CA ASP A 151 19.75 -19.46 1.59
C ASP A 151 18.65 -20.00 0.65
N VAL A 152 17.38 -19.82 1.00
CA VAL A 152 16.25 -20.23 0.14
C VAL A 152 15.89 -19.11 -0.81
N ASP A 153 15.89 -19.42 -2.10
CA ASP A 153 15.50 -18.49 -3.15
C ASP A 153 13.96 -18.45 -3.32
N GLU A 154 13.32 -17.35 -2.89
CA GLU A 154 11.88 -17.18 -3.03
C GLU A 154 11.41 -17.04 -4.50
N TRP A 155 12.31 -16.74 -5.44
CA TRP A 155 11.95 -16.75 -6.86
C TRP A 155 11.49 -18.15 -7.28
N ILE A 156 12.16 -19.20 -6.79
CA ILE A 156 11.79 -20.60 -7.06
C ILE A 156 10.40 -20.91 -6.47
N LEU A 157 10.14 -20.48 -5.23
CA LEU A 157 8.85 -20.71 -4.57
C LEU A 157 7.69 -19.98 -5.26
N SER A 158 7.94 -18.77 -5.75
CA SER A 158 6.95 -17.96 -6.45
C SER A 158 6.69 -18.45 -7.89
N GLY A 159 7.67 -19.10 -8.52
CA GLY A 159 7.60 -19.51 -9.93
C GLY A 159 7.68 -18.33 -10.92
N LEU A 160 8.14 -17.17 -10.46
CA LEU A 160 8.20 -15.94 -11.25
C LEU A 160 9.51 -15.80 -12.02
N THR A 161 9.47 -15.04 -13.11
CA THR A 161 10.61 -14.90 -14.01
C THR A 161 11.37 -13.61 -13.73
N MET A 162 12.66 -13.74 -13.41
CA MET A 162 13.58 -12.61 -13.28
C MET A 162 13.83 -11.94 -14.64
N VAL A 163 13.77 -10.62 -14.68
CA VAL A 163 14.23 -9.81 -15.83
C VAL A 163 15.32 -8.85 -15.38
N PRO A 164 16.49 -8.81 -16.05
CA PRO A 164 17.54 -7.86 -15.72
C PRO A 164 17.04 -6.41 -15.77
N SER A 165 17.36 -5.65 -14.74
CA SER A 165 17.13 -4.21 -14.64
C SER A 165 18.21 -3.43 -15.40
N GLU A 166 17.98 -2.15 -15.67
CA GLU A 166 18.90 -1.30 -16.44
C GLU A 166 19.74 -0.33 -15.59
N HIS A 167 19.18 0.17 -14.49
CA HIS A 167 19.79 1.11 -13.55
C HIS A 167 20.26 0.47 -12.25
N VAL A 168 19.68 -0.67 -11.86
CA VAL A 168 19.99 -1.37 -10.61
C VAL A 168 20.32 -2.84 -10.88
N LYS A 169 21.03 -3.52 -9.98
CA LYS A 169 21.36 -4.94 -10.15
C LYS A 169 20.20 -5.91 -9.92
N PRO A 170 19.32 -5.72 -8.92
CA PRO A 170 18.23 -6.66 -8.67
C PRO A 170 17.27 -6.71 -9.85
N SER A 171 16.88 -7.91 -10.27
CA SER A 171 15.90 -8.09 -11.34
C SER A 171 14.52 -7.57 -10.95
N TYR A 172 13.75 -7.11 -11.93
CA TYR A 172 12.30 -6.92 -11.80
C TYR A 172 11.56 -8.17 -12.28
N ILE A 173 10.24 -8.20 -12.05
CA ILE A 173 9.41 -9.38 -12.30
C ILE A 173 8.78 -9.29 -13.68
N LYS A 174 9.04 -10.29 -14.53
CA LYS A 174 8.47 -10.34 -15.90
C LYS A 174 6.96 -10.23 -15.87
N GLU A 175 6.30 -10.95 -14.98
CA GLU A 175 4.84 -11.04 -14.88
C GLU A 175 4.18 -9.76 -14.35
N SER A 176 4.93 -8.88 -13.67
CA SER A 176 4.39 -7.62 -13.18
C SER A 176 4.10 -6.67 -14.35
N ALA A 177 2.99 -5.93 -14.25
CA ALA A 177 2.62 -4.92 -15.22
C ALA A 177 3.30 -3.57 -14.97
N VAL A 178 3.71 -3.31 -13.73
CA VAL A 178 4.37 -2.06 -13.32
C VAL A 178 5.52 -2.41 -12.37
N SER A 179 6.73 -2.13 -12.80
CA SER A 179 7.96 -2.36 -12.02
C SER A 179 8.78 -1.09 -11.93
N MET A 180 9.33 -0.80 -10.76
CA MET A 180 10.14 0.38 -10.47
C MET A 180 11.53 -0.06 -10.09
N GLU A 181 12.55 0.47 -10.75
CA GLU A 181 13.94 0.33 -10.36
C GLU A 181 14.30 1.44 -9.38
N CYS A 182 14.82 1.08 -8.21
CA CYS A 182 14.98 1.99 -7.08
C CYS A 182 16.40 1.97 -6.53
N GLU A 183 16.96 3.16 -6.33
CA GLU A 183 18.16 3.37 -5.50
C GLU A 183 17.73 3.78 -4.08
N LEU A 184 18.47 3.36 -3.06
CA LEU A 184 18.26 3.81 -1.69
C LEU A 184 18.53 5.32 -1.59
N TYR A 185 17.48 6.10 -1.30
CA TYR A 185 17.57 7.54 -1.09
C TYR A 185 17.95 7.87 0.35
N SER A 186 17.24 7.28 1.31
CA SER A 186 17.55 7.38 2.75
C SER A 186 16.82 6.26 3.50
N PHE A 187 17.24 6.01 4.74
CA PHE A 187 16.49 5.15 5.64
C PHE A 187 16.50 5.73 7.06
N GLN A 188 15.51 5.32 7.85
CA GLN A 188 15.38 5.67 9.25
C GLN A 188 14.99 4.44 10.06
N ASP A 189 15.83 4.09 11.02
CA ASP A 189 15.52 3.10 12.03
C ASP A 189 14.61 3.68 13.11
N ILE A 190 13.59 2.91 13.48
CA ILE A 190 12.53 3.31 14.39
C ILE A 190 12.53 2.33 15.57
N SER A 191 12.68 2.91 16.76
CA SER A 191 12.63 2.19 18.03
C SER A 191 11.39 2.63 18.82
N PRO A 192 10.77 1.74 19.62
CA PRO A 192 9.74 2.14 20.57
C PRO A 192 10.24 3.24 21.51
N PRO A 193 9.37 4.12 22.03
CA PRO A 193 9.76 5.11 23.02
C PRO A 193 10.52 4.47 24.18
N LYS A 194 11.65 5.09 24.59
CA LYS A 194 12.52 4.61 25.68
C LYS A 194 13.22 3.26 25.40
N SER A 195 13.19 2.75 24.18
CA SER A 195 13.95 1.58 23.75
C SER A 195 15.02 1.97 22.74
N THR A 196 16.15 1.26 22.75
CA THR A 196 17.18 1.33 21.71
C THR A 196 17.03 0.21 20.67
N GLU A 197 16.05 -0.68 20.84
CA GLU A 197 15.79 -1.78 19.94
C GLU A 197 15.07 -1.30 18.69
N ILE A 198 15.71 -1.50 17.54
CA ILE A 198 15.13 -1.17 16.24
C ILE A 198 14.07 -2.21 15.90
N THR A 199 12.83 -1.78 15.80
CA THR A 199 11.69 -2.66 15.47
C THR A 199 11.19 -2.47 14.05
N THR A 200 11.52 -1.34 13.44
CA THR A 200 11.12 -1.03 12.07
C THR A 200 12.20 -0.19 11.40
N THR A 201 12.44 -0.41 10.11
CA THR A 201 13.24 0.48 9.28
C THR A 201 12.35 1.05 8.17
N LEU A 202 12.20 2.37 8.13
CA LEU A 202 11.61 3.08 6.99
C LEU A 202 12.68 3.30 5.94
N VAL A 203 12.43 2.87 4.71
CA VAL A 203 13.29 3.11 3.55
C VAL A 203 12.57 4.03 2.57
N LEU A 204 13.29 5.03 2.06
CA LEU A 204 12.90 5.82 0.90
C LEU A 204 13.69 5.36 -0.32
N GLY A 205 12.98 4.96 -1.37
CA GLY A 205 13.55 4.59 -2.66
C GLY A 205 13.39 5.70 -3.69
N LEU A 206 14.48 6.12 -4.31
CA LEU A 206 14.49 6.98 -5.49
C LEU A 206 14.22 6.14 -6.72
N VAL A 207 13.08 6.35 -7.36
CA VAL A 207 12.70 5.64 -8.57
C VAL A 207 13.52 6.17 -9.75
N LYS A 208 14.38 5.32 -10.30
CA LYS A 208 15.26 5.65 -11.43
C LYS A 208 14.60 5.38 -12.77
N LYS A 209 13.80 4.30 -12.82
CA LYS A 209 13.10 3.87 -14.02
C LYS A 209 11.79 3.17 -13.64
N ILE A 210 10.75 3.37 -14.44
CA ILE A 210 9.48 2.65 -14.34
C ILE A 210 9.26 1.89 -15.64
N HIS A 211 8.99 0.60 -15.53
CA HIS A 211 8.58 -0.28 -16.62
C HIS A 211 7.09 -0.52 -16.53
N VAL A 212 6.36 -0.17 -17.58
CA VAL A 212 4.91 -0.34 -17.66
C VAL A 212 4.56 -1.19 -18.87
N ARG A 213 3.73 -2.22 -18.69
CA ARG A 213 3.19 -2.99 -19.82
C ARG A 213 2.24 -2.11 -20.64
N PRO A 214 2.39 -2.02 -21.97
CA PRO A 214 1.50 -1.21 -22.79
C PRO A 214 0.01 -1.56 -22.63
N SER A 215 -0.29 -2.82 -22.32
CA SER A 215 -1.65 -3.30 -22.09
C SER A 215 -2.35 -2.72 -20.86
N VAL A 216 -1.63 -2.05 -19.96
CA VAL A 216 -2.22 -1.39 -18.78
C VAL A 216 -2.17 0.13 -18.84
N LEU A 217 -1.65 0.71 -19.92
CA LEU A 217 -1.69 2.15 -20.12
C LEU A 217 -3.14 2.61 -20.32
N ASP A 218 -3.41 3.85 -19.92
CA ASP A 218 -4.65 4.53 -20.29
C ASP A 218 -4.70 4.87 -21.78
N ALA A 219 -5.75 5.57 -22.22
CA ALA A 219 -5.94 5.90 -23.62
C ALA A 219 -4.89 6.88 -24.16
N ASP A 220 -4.36 7.76 -23.30
CA ASP A 220 -3.40 8.80 -23.67
C ASP A 220 -1.95 8.28 -23.64
N GLY A 221 -1.70 7.20 -22.90
CA GLY A 221 -0.40 6.54 -22.81
C GLY A 221 0.51 7.08 -21.72
N ASP A 222 0.09 8.14 -21.02
CA ASP A 222 0.85 8.83 -19.98
C ASP A 222 0.49 8.37 -18.56
N GLY A 223 -0.58 7.57 -18.41
CA GLY A 223 -1.01 7.03 -17.13
C GLY A 223 -1.30 5.53 -17.18
N ILE A 224 -1.64 4.99 -16.01
CA ILE A 224 -1.95 3.57 -15.82
C ILE A 224 -3.44 3.43 -15.56
N ASP A 225 -4.12 2.64 -16.38
CA ASP A 225 -5.53 2.34 -16.21
C ASP A 225 -5.72 1.29 -15.10
N PRO A 226 -6.32 1.64 -13.95
CA PRO A 226 -6.50 0.72 -12.83
C PRO A 226 -7.41 -0.47 -13.18
N SER A 227 -8.34 -0.31 -14.13
CA SER A 227 -9.23 -1.39 -14.58
C SER A 227 -8.46 -2.49 -15.33
N LYS A 228 -7.37 -2.11 -16.01
CA LYS A 228 -6.46 -3.03 -16.72
C LYS A 228 -5.36 -3.55 -15.80
N LEU A 229 -4.81 -2.70 -14.93
CA LEU A 229 -3.78 -3.10 -13.95
C LEU A 229 -4.30 -4.13 -12.95
N ARG A 230 -5.58 -4.02 -12.53
CA ARG A 230 -6.22 -4.88 -11.52
C ARG A 230 -5.34 -5.07 -10.27
N PRO A 231 -4.87 -3.98 -9.62
CA PRO A 231 -4.02 -4.08 -8.46
C PRO A 231 -4.78 -4.71 -7.28
N VAL A 232 -4.07 -5.48 -6.46
CA VAL A 232 -4.60 -5.95 -5.17
C VAL A 232 -4.05 -5.11 -4.03
N ALA A 233 -4.84 -4.98 -2.97
CA ALA A 233 -4.41 -4.32 -1.76
C ALA A 233 -4.56 -5.23 -0.53
N ARG A 234 -3.75 -4.98 0.50
CA ARG A 234 -3.79 -5.71 1.75
C ARG A 234 -4.74 -5.02 2.74
N LEU A 235 -5.59 -5.81 3.38
CA LEU A 235 -6.46 -5.37 4.47
C LEU A 235 -5.94 -5.85 5.83
N GLY A 236 -6.80 -5.89 6.85
CA GLY A 236 -6.50 -6.55 8.12
C GLY A 236 -6.38 -8.07 7.99
N ASN A 237 -5.67 -8.73 8.91
CA ASN A 237 -5.50 -10.18 8.91
C ASN A 237 -4.92 -10.75 7.59
N ARG A 238 -5.64 -11.69 6.97
CA ARG A 238 -5.25 -12.46 5.78
C ARG A 238 -6.00 -12.00 4.52
N THR A 239 -6.81 -10.94 4.60
CA THR A 239 -7.69 -10.54 3.50
C THR A 239 -7.00 -9.57 2.54
N TYR A 240 -7.33 -9.76 1.26
CA TYR A 240 -6.94 -8.89 0.16
C TYR A 240 -8.21 -8.26 -0.43
N SER A 241 -8.10 -7.05 -0.95
CA SER A 241 -9.15 -6.41 -1.73
C SER A 241 -8.72 -6.25 -3.18
N ARG A 242 -9.73 -6.29 -4.05
CA ARG A 242 -9.64 -5.88 -5.46
C ARG A 242 -10.08 -4.43 -5.58
N LEU A 243 -9.72 -3.78 -6.67
CA LEU A 243 -10.23 -2.46 -7.04
C LEU A 243 -11.38 -2.62 -8.05
N LEU A 244 -12.62 -2.67 -7.56
CA LEU A 244 -13.81 -2.94 -8.37
C LEU A 244 -14.82 -1.81 -8.44
N ASP A 245 -14.94 -0.99 -7.39
CA ASP A 245 -15.90 0.11 -7.37
C ASP A 245 -15.16 1.39 -7.03
N VAL A 246 -15.28 2.39 -7.91
CA VAL A 246 -14.68 3.71 -7.76
C VAL A 246 -15.72 4.77 -8.06
N PHE A 247 -15.49 5.99 -7.59
CA PHE A 247 -16.33 7.14 -7.89
C PHE A 247 -15.48 8.31 -8.35
N ASP A 248 -16.01 9.11 -9.26
CA ASP A 248 -15.36 10.35 -9.69
C ASP A 248 -15.80 11.49 -8.77
N LEU A 249 -14.85 12.09 -8.07
CA LEU A 249 -15.08 13.23 -7.16
C LEU A 249 -14.10 14.35 -7.50
N PRO A 250 -14.53 15.38 -8.25
CA PRO A 250 -13.65 16.45 -8.68
C PRO A 250 -13.18 17.30 -7.49
N ARG A 251 -11.93 17.75 -7.55
CA ARG A 251 -11.41 18.73 -6.59
C ARG A 251 -12.14 20.05 -6.78
N ILE A 252 -12.67 20.60 -5.70
CA ILE A 252 -13.34 21.90 -5.71
C ILE A 252 -12.28 23.02 -5.60
N PRO A 253 -12.13 23.90 -6.61
CA PRO A 253 -11.20 25.04 -6.53
C PRO A 253 -11.66 26.07 -5.50
N TRP A 254 -10.71 26.77 -4.85
CA TRP A 254 -11.04 27.76 -3.82
C TRP A 254 -11.95 28.88 -4.35
N GLU A 255 -11.70 29.29 -5.59
CA GLU A 255 -12.45 30.35 -6.27
C GLU A 255 -13.95 30.02 -6.33
N THR A 256 -14.30 28.75 -6.46
CA THR A 256 -15.69 28.29 -6.55
C THR A 256 -16.43 28.29 -5.21
N VAL A 257 -15.72 28.40 -4.09
CA VAL A 257 -16.30 28.29 -2.74
C VAL A 257 -16.05 29.50 -1.85
N SER A 258 -15.23 30.45 -2.30
CA SER A 258 -14.83 31.63 -1.53
C SER A 258 -16.01 32.48 -1.04
N ASP A 259 -17.02 32.72 -1.88
CA ASP A 259 -18.23 33.46 -1.49
C ASP A 259 -19.06 32.69 -0.46
N ALA A 260 -19.33 31.40 -0.73
CA ALA A 260 -20.07 30.54 0.19
C ALA A 260 -19.35 30.35 1.54
N TYR A 261 -18.01 30.41 1.54
CA TYR A 261 -17.21 30.30 2.75
C TYR A 261 -17.46 31.46 3.71
N GLU A 262 -17.54 32.71 3.24
CA GLU A 262 -17.77 33.86 4.13
C GLU A 262 -19.14 33.77 4.81
N ASP A 263 -20.18 33.37 4.07
CA ASP A 263 -21.51 33.13 4.62
C ASP A 263 -21.50 32.00 5.68
N LEU A 264 -20.80 30.90 5.38
CA LEU A 264 -20.64 29.78 6.32
C LEU A 264 -19.81 30.15 7.56
N ARG A 265 -18.79 30.99 7.39
CA ARG A 265 -17.93 31.47 8.47
C ARG A 265 -18.72 32.37 9.44
N LEU A 266 -19.49 33.31 8.89
CA LEU A 266 -20.35 34.21 9.66
C LEU A 266 -21.45 33.43 10.42
N SER A 267 -22.11 32.46 9.76
CA SER A 267 -23.16 31.65 10.38
C SER A 267 -22.64 30.73 11.50
N LYS A 268 -21.35 30.37 11.50
CA LYS A 268 -20.70 29.59 12.57
C LYS A 268 -20.09 30.45 13.69
N GLY A 269 -20.27 31.77 13.66
CA GLY A 269 -19.78 32.67 14.71
C GLY A 269 -18.25 32.81 14.77
N GLN A 270 -17.53 32.44 13.71
CA GLN A 270 -16.08 32.65 13.61
C GLN A 270 -15.79 34.06 13.09
N ASN A 271 -15.82 35.08 13.95
CA ASN A 271 -15.36 36.42 13.60
C ASN A 271 -13.83 36.44 13.44
N VAL A 272 -13.33 37.14 12.42
CA VAL A 272 -11.89 37.38 12.26
C VAL A 272 -11.46 38.33 13.36
N ASN A 273 -10.45 37.94 14.16
CA ASN A 273 -9.66 38.88 14.94
C ASN A 273 -8.60 39.52 14.05
#